data_AF-A0A962B2M6-F1
#
_entry.id   AF-A0A962B2M6-F1
#
_cell.length_a   1.000
_cell.length_b   1.000
_cell.length_c   1.000
_cell.angle_alpha   90.00
_cell.angle_beta   90.00
_cell.angle_gamma   90.00
#
_symmetry.space_group_name_H-M   'P 1'
#
loop_
_entity.id
_entity.type
_entity.pdbx_description
1 polymer ?
#
loop_
_entity_poly.entity_id
_entity_poly.type
_entity_poly.pdbx_seq_one_letter_code
_entity_poly.pdbx_strand_id
1 'polypeptide(L)' 'MADVKPNAKVPDGNARYFVTRQMKPTEKGFVGYETVWEPFQKEVPYQTPKRP' A
#
# COMPACT_ATOMS: atom_id res chain seq x y z
N MET A 1 -30.55 13.37 19.36
CA MET A 1 -30.02 12.45 18.33
C MET A 1 -28.54 12.81 18.18
N ALA A 2 -27.64 11.98 18.69
CA ALA A 2 -26.20 12.27 18.59
C ALA A 2 -25.76 12.09 17.13
N ASP A 3 -25.21 13.15 16.55
CA ASP A 3 -24.58 13.15 15.23
C ASP A 3 -23.65 11.93 15.08
N VAL A 4 -24.08 10.97 14.25
CA VAL A 4 -23.23 9.86 13.81
C VAL A 4 -22.20 10.47 12.86
N LYS A 5 -21.09 10.97 13.42
CA LYS A 5 -19.94 11.37 12.60
C LYS A 5 -19.51 10.12 11.83
N PRO A 6 -19.44 10.16 10.49
CA PRO A 6 -18.91 9.04 9.72
C PRO A 6 -17.51 8.76 10.25
N ASN A 7 -17.17 7.48 10.48
CA ASN A 7 -15.84 7.08 10.90
C ASN A 7 -14.84 7.69 9.92
N ALA A 8 -14.10 8.72 10.37
CA ALA A 8 -13.12 9.38 9.54
C ALA A 8 -12.10 8.32 9.14
N LYS A 9 -11.98 8.05 7.83
CA LYS A 9 -11.02 7.08 7.32
C LYS A 9 -9.63 7.59 7.72
N VAL A 10 -8.86 6.75 8.42
CA VAL A 10 -7.50 7.10 8.81
C VAL A 10 -6.73 7.40 7.52
N PRO A 11 -5.99 8.52 7.45
CA PRO A 11 -5.19 8.84 6.28
C PRO A 11 -4.15 7.75 6.05
N ASP A 12 -3.93 7.41 4.78
CA ASP A 12 -2.94 6.41 4.39
C ASP A 12 -1.53 6.90 4.74
N GLY A 13 -0.69 6.01 5.26
CA GLY A 13 0.70 6.31 5.59
C GLY A 13 1.53 6.28 4.32
N ASN A 14 2.09 7.43 3.93
CA ASN A 14 2.96 7.52 2.75
C ASN A 14 4.43 7.61 3.18
N ALA A 15 5.23 6.65 2.73
CA ALA A 15 6.69 6.68 2.80
C ALA A 15 7.27 6.62 1.38
N ARG A 16 8.55 6.95 1.24
CA ARG A 16 9.21 7.14 -0.07
C ARG A 16 9.13 5.94 -1.03
N TYR A 17 8.96 4.73 -0.52
CA TYR A 17 8.95 3.48 -1.31
C TYR A 17 7.83 2.53 -0.94
N PHE A 18 6.92 2.97 -0.07
CA PHE A 18 5.79 2.15 0.31
C PHE A 18 4.65 3.00 0.86
N VAL A 19 3.44 2.52 0.62
CA VAL A 19 2.21 3.12 1.13
C VAL A 19 1.54 2.11 2.04
N THR A 20 1.19 2.53 3.26
CA THR A 20 0.41 1.72 4.20
C THR A 20 -1.04 2.18 4.19
N ARG A 21 -1.96 1.25 3.92
CA ARG A 21 -3.41 1.54 3.91
C ARG A 21 -4.15 0.69 4.93
N GLN A 22 -5.15 1.28 5.56
CA GLN A 22 -6.03 0.58 6.48
C GLN A 22 -6.99 -0.34 5.71
N MET A 23 -6.97 -1.63 6.03
CA MET A 23 -7.87 -2.62 5.42
C MET A 23 -9.29 -2.49 5.99
N LYS A 24 -10.26 -3.10 5.29
CA LYS A 24 -11.63 -3.19 5.80
C LYS A 24 -11.65 -3.97 7.12
N PRO A 25 -12.47 -3.56 8.10
CA PRO A 25 -12.66 -4.34 9.31
C PRO A 25 -13.17 -5.75 8.99
N THR A 26 -12.64 -6.75 9.68
CA THR A 26 -13.15 -8.13 9.64
C THR A 26 -14.47 -8.23 10.41
N GLU A 27 -15.19 -9.35 10.30
CA GLU A 27 -16.47 -9.61 11.00
C GLU A 27 -16.37 -9.48 12.53
N LYS A 28 -15.16 -9.63 13.08
CA LYS A 28 -14.86 -9.46 14.51
C LYS A 28 -14.37 -8.05 14.86
N GLY A 29 -14.40 -7.11 13.91
CA GLY A 29 -13.98 -5.72 14.10
C GLY A 29 -12.48 -5.46 14.03
N PHE A 30 -11.65 -6.46 13.70
CA PHE A 30 -10.21 -6.25 13.55
C PHE A 30 -9.90 -5.49 12.27
N VAL A 31 -9.06 -4.48 12.38
CA VAL A 31 -8.55 -3.69 11.29
C VAL A 31 -7.12 -4.15 10.98
N GLY A 32 -6.90 -4.70 9.79
CA GLY A 32 -5.56 -4.97 9.26
C GLY A 32 -4.94 -3.73 8.60
N TYR A 33 -3.63 -3.75 8.40
CA TYR A 33 -2.92 -2.78 7.56
C TYR A 33 -2.21 -3.53 6.44
N GLU A 34 -2.28 -2.98 5.24
CA GLU A 34 -1.57 -3.50 4.07
C GLU A 34 -0.46 -2.53 3.68
N THR A 35 0.74 -3.06 3.43
CA THR A 35 1.89 -2.29 2.93
C THR A 35 2.11 -2.64 1.47
N VAL A 36 1.93 -1.64 0.60
CA VAL A 36 2.21 -1.76 -0.84
C VAL A 36 3.58 -1.15 -1.11
N TRP A 37 4.50 -1.94 -1.67
CA TRP A 37 5.85 -1.51 -2.00
C TRP A 37 5.93 -1.00 -3.44
N GLU A 38 6.60 0.14 -3.62
CA GLU A 38 6.89 0.68 -4.94
C GLU A 38 8.23 0.12 -5.44
N PRO A 39 8.34 -0.22 -6.75
CA PRO A 39 9.59 -0.73 -7.31
C PRO A 39 10.69 0.33 -7.21
N PHE A 40 11.76 0.01 -6.49
CA PHE A 40 12.89 0.93 -6.28
C PHE A 40 13.86 0.95 -7.45
N GLN A 41 13.96 -0.15 -8.22
CA GLN A 41 14.91 -0.30 -9.31
C GLN A 41 14.18 -0.51 -10.63
N LYS A 42 14.73 0.06 -11.70
CA LYS A 42 14.25 -0.20 -13.06
C LYS A 42 14.68 -1.61 -13.46
N GLU A 43 13.72 -2.50 -13.70
CA GLU A 43 13.99 -3.78 -14.31
C GLU A 43 14.35 -3.55 -15.79
N VAL A 44 15.57 -3.94 -16.16
CA VAL A 44 16.04 -3.93 -17.55
C VAL A 44 16.16 -5.39 -18.00
N PRO A 45 15.52 -5.79 -19.11
CA PRO A 45 15.64 -7.15 -19.60
C PRO A 45 17.10 -7.44 -19.98
N TYR A 46 17.58 -8.63 -19.58
CA TYR A 46 18.92 -9.09 -19.93
C TYR A 46 19.07 -9.13 -21.45
N GLN A 47 20.06 -8.41 -21.98
CA GLN A 47 20.41 -8.44 -23.40
C GLN A 47 21.67 -9.28 -23.56
N THR A 48 21.58 -10.37 -24.32
CA THR A 48 22.75 -11.17 -24.68
C THR A 48 23.73 -10.26 -25.43
N PRO A 49 24.98 -10.10 -24.96
CA PRO A 49 25.96 -9.28 -25.65
C PRO A 49 26.16 -9.78 -27.08
N LYS A 50 26.31 -8.86 -28.04
CA LYS A 50 26.61 -9.22 -29.43
C LYS A 50 27.89 -10.04 -29.44
N ARG A 51 27.87 -11.19 -30.12
CA ARG A 51 29.06 -12.04 -30.29
C ARG A 51 30.18 -11.22 -30.95
N PRO A 52 31.44 -11.43 -30.55
CA PRO A 52 32.58 -10.75 -31.15
C PRO A 52 32.68 -11.05 -32.66
#